data_AF-A3P006-F1
#
_entry.id   AF-A3P006-F1
#
_cell.length_a   1.000
_cell.length_b   1.000
_cell.length_c   1.000
_cell.angle_alpha   90.00
_cell.angle_beta   90.00
_cell.angle_gamma   90.00
#
_symmetry.space_group_name_H-M   'P 1'
#
loop_
_entity.id
_entity.type
_entity.pdbx_description
1 polymer ?
#
loop_
_entity_poly.entity_id
_entity_poly.type
_entity_poly.pdbx_seq_one_letter_code
_entity_poly.pdbx_strand_id
1 'polypeptide(L)'
;MACAWLGAPWLVSFHVKRREKEKMNAFNIPGDSPVINVSTDEIFGFRLPALWAILAITIALLATAVSLGIAAYAGGLRGGTAVQRTMIVALACVAVLYVHLIPMCWCAFSVSARVAGGVLWIVGIVVVMVGQVTFFVESQRDAGNQRAASVPVVEAPNSVDVPQHRGLAEIAGDRVQVVADLARIEARRCMGLCLSVAVSKAKLNAQLAALDAETAEAKRREAEEDRAVAQVERDDALRASLRADLVASQIASLTGTTESQLELMQDVAFAVVLEGAAVMGWLLVARVWPRVRVAPEVATGLAMVSDDPASLKTASAVVVGGISLSTRSEDDRVLDQIHAEVVAGRLRPTQAAIREFLGRGQATAGRFARLYRSRFNNGSE
;
A
#
# COMPACT_ATOMS: atom_id res chain seq x y z
N MET A 1 13.61 6.42 -30.58
CA MET A 1 14.77 6.31 -29.68
C MET A 1 14.25 5.99 -28.30
N ALA A 2 14.54 4.78 -27.82
CA ALA A 2 13.88 4.15 -26.68
C ALA A 2 14.47 4.63 -25.35
N CYS A 3 13.61 4.81 -24.34
CA CYS A 3 14.00 5.07 -22.96
C CYS A 3 14.80 3.90 -22.38
N ALA A 4 16.12 3.98 -22.50
CA ALA A 4 17.06 3.03 -21.92
C ALA A 4 17.99 3.77 -20.95
N TRP A 5 17.46 4.17 -19.79
CA TRP A 5 18.26 4.60 -18.64
C TRP A 5 17.50 4.28 -17.36
N LEU A 6 17.48 2.99 -17.00
CA LEU A 6 17.39 2.49 -15.62
C LEU A 6 17.89 1.04 -15.69
N GLY A 7 19.21 0.87 -15.59
CA GLY A 7 19.88 -0.42 -15.50
C GLY A 7 20.99 -0.32 -14.47
N ALA A 8 20.64 -0.50 -13.20
CA ALA A 8 21.60 -0.85 -12.16
C ALA A 8 21.76 -2.39 -12.13
N PRO A 9 22.97 -2.92 -11.87
CA PRO A 9 23.33 -4.29 -12.23
C PRO A 9 23.29 -5.21 -11.01
N TRP A 10 22.14 -5.80 -10.71
CA TRP A 10 22.06 -6.94 -9.80
C TRP A 10 20.95 -7.87 -10.26
N LEU A 11 21.33 -9.02 -10.83
CA LEU A 11 20.65 -10.32 -10.70
C LEU A 11 21.37 -11.37 -11.58
N VAL A 12 22.14 -12.21 -10.88
CA VAL A 12 22.22 -13.67 -11.01
C VAL A 12 22.06 -14.23 -12.43
N SER A 13 23.21 -14.60 -12.99
CA SER A 13 23.37 -15.37 -14.21
C SER A 13 22.79 -16.79 -14.06
N PHE A 14 21.57 -17.03 -14.55
CA PHE A 14 21.05 -18.38 -14.80
C PHE A 14 21.33 -18.78 -16.25
N HIS A 15 22.41 -19.54 -16.44
CA HIS A 15 22.82 -20.11 -17.71
C HIS A 15 22.03 -21.42 -17.96
N VAL A 16 20.85 -21.35 -18.57
CA VAL A 16 20.15 -22.56 -19.04
C VAL A 16 20.73 -22.97 -20.40
N LYS A 17 21.54 -24.02 -20.34
CA LYS A 17 22.25 -24.64 -21.47
C LYS A 17 21.27 -25.49 -22.29
N ARG A 18 20.89 -25.01 -23.47
CA ARG A 18 20.06 -25.74 -24.45
C ARG A 18 20.93 -26.71 -25.27
N ARG A 19 21.02 -27.96 -24.83
CA ARG A 19 21.22 -29.19 -25.63
C ARG A 19 20.08 -30.12 -25.20
N GLU A 20 19.37 -30.86 -26.05
CA GLU A 20 19.84 -31.68 -27.15
C GLU A 20 18.87 -31.68 -28.33
N LYS A 21 19.45 -31.81 -29.52
CA LYS A 21 18.81 -32.36 -30.69
C LYS A 21 18.76 -33.87 -30.48
N GLU A 22 17.58 -34.47 -30.43
CA GLU A 22 17.47 -35.89 -30.69
C GLU A 22 16.44 -36.17 -31.77
N LYS A 23 16.90 -36.99 -32.70
CA LYS A 23 16.27 -37.34 -33.97
C LYS A 23 15.08 -38.24 -33.66
N MET A 24 13.89 -37.91 -34.18
CA MET A 24 12.88 -38.93 -34.38
C MET A 24 12.40 -38.95 -35.82
N ASN A 25 12.66 -40.11 -36.39
CA ASN A 25 12.58 -40.53 -37.76
C ASN A 25 11.23 -40.27 -38.43
N ALA A 26 11.34 -40.02 -39.73
CA ALA A 26 10.26 -40.06 -40.69
C ALA A 26 9.45 -41.37 -40.59
N PHE A 27 8.13 -41.21 -40.52
CA PHE A 27 7.18 -42.24 -40.89
C PHE A 27 6.20 -41.61 -41.89
N ASN A 28 6.40 -41.94 -43.17
CA ASN A 28 5.52 -41.55 -44.26
C ASN A 28 4.20 -42.34 -44.15
N ILE A 29 3.08 -41.63 -44.04
CA ILE A 29 1.74 -42.18 -44.30
C ILE A 29 1.12 -41.33 -45.42
N PRO A 30 0.77 -41.90 -46.59
CA PRO A 30 -0.03 -41.20 -47.57
C PRO A 30 -1.51 -41.34 -47.18
N GLY A 31 -2.14 -40.23 -46.84
CA GLY A 31 -3.55 -40.19 -46.49
C GLY A 31 -4.13 -38.81 -46.74
N ASP A 32 -4.83 -38.68 -47.87
CA ASP A 32 -5.68 -37.54 -48.21
C ASP A 32 -6.65 -37.26 -47.06
N SER A 33 -6.51 -36.09 -46.44
CA SER A 33 -7.54 -35.45 -45.62
C SER A 33 -7.28 -33.95 -45.61
N PRO A 34 -8.28 -33.09 -45.85
CA PRO A 34 -8.11 -31.65 -45.74
C PRO A 34 -7.96 -31.29 -44.26
N VAL A 35 -6.70 -31.17 -43.82
CA VAL A 35 -6.37 -30.60 -42.52
C VAL A 35 -6.71 -29.12 -42.58
N ILE A 36 -7.82 -28.75 -41.94
CA ILE A 36 -8.07 -27.36 -41.55
C ILE A 36 -6.99 -27.00 -40.53
N ASN A 37 -5.87 -26.46 -41.01
CA ASN A 37 -4.86 -25.81 -40.17
C ASN A 37 -5.47 -24.52 -39.62
N VAL A 38 -6.27 -24.63 -38.55
CA VAL A 38 -6.53 -23.49 -37.68
C VAL A 38 -5.23 -23.25 -36.94
N SER A 39 -4.49 -22.22 -37.38
CA SER A 39 -3.27 -21.74 -36.76
C SER A 39 -3.54 -21.36 -35.31
N THR A 40 -3.29 -22.28 -34.37
CA THR A 40 -3.43 -22.08 -32.93
C THR A 40 -2.41 -21.08 -32.37
N ASP A 41 -1.38 -20.73 -33.16
CA ASP A 41 -0.36 -19.75 -32.78
C ASP A 41 -0.85 -18.29 -32.85
N GLU A 42 -1.85 -17.97 -33.69
CA GLU A 42 -2.35 -16.58 -33.80
C GLU A 42 -3.30 -16.18 -32.66
N ILE A 43 -3.97 -17.15 -32.02
CA ILE A 43 -4.89 -16.88 -30.91
C ILE A 43 -4.14 -16.84 -29.56
N PHE A 44 -3.08 -17.65 -29.40
CA PHE A 44 -2.29 -17.68 -28.16
C PHE A 44 -1.26 -16.54 -28.08
N GLY A 45 -0.66 -16.13 -29.21
CA GLY A 45 0.36 -15.07 -29.23
C GLY A 45 -0.16 -13.66 -28.87
N PHE A 46 -1.42 -13.37 -29.21
CA PHE A 46 -2.04 -12.05 -28.95
C PHE A 46 -2.73 -11.96 -27.58
N ARG A 47 -3.20 -13.10 -27.02
CA ARG A 47 -3.90 -13.11 -25.73
C ARG A 47 -2.99 -12.98 -24.52
N LEU A 48 -1.77 -13.54 -24.55
CA LEU A 48 -0.82 -13.40 -23.45
C LEU A 48 -0.53 -11.92 -23.10
N PRO A 49 -0.10 -11.04 -24.02
CA PRO A 49 0.23 -9.65 -23.66
C PRO A 49 -0.99 -8.84 -23.19
N ALA A 50 -2.18 -9.14 -23.70
CA ALA A 50 -3.42 -8.51 -23.24
C ALA A 50 -3.79 -8.94 -21.81
N LEU A 51 -3.65 -10.24 -21.48
CA LEU A 51 -3.90 -10.76 -20.13
C LEU A 51 -2.90 -10.19 -19.11
N TRP A 52 -1.61 -10.09 -19.47
CA TRP A 52 -0.60 -9.45 -18.62
C TRP A 52 -0.87 -7.95 -18.43
N ALA A 53 -1.37 -7.25 -19.45
CA ALA A 53 -1.77 -5.85 -19.33
C ALA A 53 -2.97 -5.69 -18.38
N ILE A 54 -3.99 -6.54 -18.53
CA ILE A 54 -5.17 -6.54 -17.66
C ILE A 54 -4.74 -6.82 -16.21
N LEU A 55 -3.91 -7.82 -15.98
CA LEU A 55 -3.39 -8.15 -14.65
C LEU A 55 -2.57 -6.99 -14.03
N ALA A 56 -1.73 -6.33 -14.81
CA ALA A 56 -0.96 -5.18 -14.33
C ALA A 56 -1.88 -4.00 -13.98
N ILE A 57 -2.92 -3.73 -14.79
CA ILE A 57 -3.91 -2.68 -14.52
C ILE A 57 -4.70 -3.01 -13.25
N THR A 58 -5.17 -4.26 -13.08
CA THR A 58 -5.95 -4.64 -11.91
C THR A 58 -5.14 -4.54 -10.62
N ILE A 59 -3.88 -5.01 -10.62
CA ILE A 59 -2.98 -4.88 -9.47
C ILE A 59 -2.70 -3.40 -9.17
N ALA A 60 -2.40 -2.58 -10.18
CA ALA A 60 -2.13 -1.16 -10.00
C ALA A 60 -3.33 -0.41 -9.42
N LEU A 61 -4.54 -0.65 -9.94
CA LEU A 61 -5.77 -0.03 -9.44
C LEU A 61 -6.09 -0.46 -8.01
N LEU A 62 -5.96 -1.75 -7.70
CA LEU A 62 -6.20 -2.26 -6.36
C LEU A 62 -5.21 -1.65 -5.35
N ALA A 63 -3.92 -1.64 -5.67
CA ALA A 63 -2.89 -1.04 -4.82
C ALA A 63 -3.11 0.48 -4.64
N THR A 64 -3.48 1.19 -5.71
CA THR A 64 -3.81 2.62 -5.66
C THR A 64 -5.03 2.86 -4.77
N ALA A 65 -6.08 2.05 -4.89
CA ALA A 65 -7.30 2.18 -4.09
C ALA A 65 -7.05 1.93 -2.60
N VAL A 66 -6.27 0.90 -2.26
CA VAL A 66 -5.85 0.61 -0.87
C VAL A 66 -5.06 1.79 -0.31
N SER A 67 -4.09 2.30 -1.08
CA SER A 67 -3.27 3.46 -0.67
C SER A 67 -4.11 4.72 -0.47
N LEU A 68 -5.13 4.94 -1.31
CA LEU A 68 -6.08 6.05 -1.17
C LEU A 68 -6.92 5.93 0.10
N GLY A 69 -7.40 4.72 0.42
CA GLY A 69 -8.13 4.44 1.65
C GLY A 69 -7.28 4.73 2.89
N ILE A 70 -6.03 4.26 2.90
CA ILE A 70 -5.08 4.51 3.99
C ILE A 70 -4.78 6.01 4.13
N ALA A 71 -4.51 6.70 3.03
CA ALA A 71 -4.23 8.13 3.00
C ALA A 71 -5.44 8.95 3.50
N ALA A 72 -6.66 8.56 3.12
CA ALA A 72 -7.88 9.19 3.60
C ALA A 72 -8.11 8.97 5.10
N TYR A 73 -7.87 7.75 5.59
CA TYR A 73 -7.96 7.46 7.02
C TYR A 73 -6.94 8.29 7.82
N ALA A 74 -5.66 8.26 7.42
CA ALA A 74 -4.60 9.02 8.08
C ALA A 74 -4.83 10.54 8.03
N GLY A 75 -5.37 11.05 6.92
CA GLY A 75 -5.71 12.46 6.76
C GLY A 75 -6.89 12.89 7.65
N GLY A 76 -7.86 11.99 7.87
CA GLY A 76 -9.01 12.24 8.73
C GLY A 76 -8.66 12.44 10.20
N LEU A 77 -7.56 11.84 10.67
CA LEU A 77 -7.09 11.94 12.06
C LEU A 77 -6.42 13.29 12.38
N ARG A 78 -5.94 14.04 11.38
CA ARG A 78 -5.08 15.22 11.58
C ARG A 78 -5.82 16.57 11.68
N GLY A 79 -7.13 16.61 11.40
CA GLY A 79 -7.91 17.86 11.44
C GLY A 79 -8.71 18.02 12.74
N GLY A 80 -8.68 19.22 13.34
CA GLY A 80 -9.53 19.54 14.50
C GLY A 80 -10.98 19.84 14.14
N THR A 81 -11.23 20.29 12.90
CA THR A 81 -12.56 20.60 12.36
C THR A 81 -12.90 19.72 11.15
N ALA A 82 -14.19 19.52 10.87
CA ALA A 82 -14.63 18.70 9.74
C ALA A 82 -14.10 19.19 8.38
N VAL A 83 -14.07 20.52 8.17
CA VAL A 83 -13.54 21.13 6.94
C VAL A 83 -12.03 20.92 6.81
N GLN A 84 -11.29 21.05 7.91
CA GLN A 84 -9.85 20.80 7.90
C GLN A 84 -9.54 19.33 7.59
N ARG A 85 -10.32 18.38 8.13
CA ARG A 85 -10.17 16.95 7.83
C ARG A 85 -10.39 16.66 6.35
N THR A 86 -11.46 17.17 5.75
CA THR A 86 -11.74 16.92 4.32
C THR A 86 -10.66 17.49 3.42
N MET A 87 -10.13 18.68 3.73
CA MET A 87 -9.01 19.27 2.98
C MET A 87 -7.73 18.44 3.08
N ILE A 88 -7.37 17.97 4.29
CA ILE A 88 -6.18 17.13 4.49
C ILE A 88 -6.34 15.79 3.76
N VAL A 89 -7.52 15.18 3.80
CA VAL A 89 -7.84 13.95 3.06
C VAL A 89 -7.69 14.17 1.56
N ALA A 90 -8.28 15.24 1.02
CA ALA A 90 -8.18 15.54 -0.40
C ALA A 90 -6.71 15.73 -0.85
N LEU A 91 -5.91 16.47 -0.06
CA LEU A 91 -4.48 16.64 -0.32
C LEU A 91 -3.72 15.32 -0.30
N ALA A 92 -4.01 14.43 0.65
CA ALA A 92 -3.39 13.11 0.74
C ALA A 92 -3.75 12.22 -0.46
N CYS A 93 -5.02 12.21 -0.88
CA CYS A 93 -5.47 11.49 -2.07
C CYS A 93 -4.77 12.01 -3.35
N VAL A 94 -4.64 13.34 -3.49
CA VAL A 94 -3.93 13.95 -4.62
C VAL A 94 -2.45 13.54 -4.62
N ALA A 95 -1.80 13.49 -3.45
CA ALA A 95 -0.41 13.06 -3.35
C ALA A 95 -0.22 11.60 -3.79
N VAL A 96 -1.12 10.68 -3.39
CA VAL A 96 -1.11 9.28 -3.84
C VAL A 96 -1.25 9.17 -5.35
N LEU A 97 -2.27 9.84 -5.91
CA LEU A 97 -2.49 9.84 -7.37
C LEU A 97 -1.29 10.43 -8.12
N TYR A 98 -0.69 11.50 -7.60
CA TYR A 98 0.51 12.11 -8.14
C TYR A 98 1.67 11.09 -8.19
N VAL A 99 1.97 10.41 -7.08
CA VAL A 99 3.06 9.41 -6.99
C VAL A 99 2.84 8.24 -7.93
N HIS A 100 1.60 7.76 -8.06
CA HIS A 100 1.26 6.59 -8.87
C HIS A 100 1.16 6.87 -10.37
N LEU A 101 0.70 8.06 -10.78
CA LEU A 101 0.45 8.38 -12.19
C LEU A 101 1.64 9.03 -12.91
N ILE A 102 2.56 9.70 -12.19
CA ILE A 102 3.77 10.29 -12.78
C ILE A 102 4.62 9.30 -13.59
N PRO A 103 4.84 8.05 -13.16
CA PRO A 103 5.57 7.06 -13.93
C PRO A 103 5.02 6.84 -15.35
N MET A 104 3.71 7.05 -15.56
CA MET A 104 3.07 6.97 -16.87
C MET A 104 3.43 8.16 -17.77
N CYS A 105 3.50 9.36 -17.18
CA CYS A 105 3.71 10.61 -17.92
C CYS A 105 5.20 11.00 -18.06
N TRP A 106 6.11 10.29 -17.39
CA TRP A 106 7.54 10.65 -17.30
C TRP A 106 8.21 10.88 -18.67
N CYS A 107 7.84 10.09 -19.66
CA CYS A 107 8.40 10.16 -21.01
C CYS A 107 7.98 11.43 -21.77
N ALA A 108 6.85 12.06 -21.43
CA ALA A 108 6.30 13.21 -22.13
C ALA A 108 6.99 14.55 -21.77
N PHE A 109 7.74 14.60 -20.67
CA PHE A 109 8.34 15.83 -20.15
C PHE A 109 9.74 16.11 -20.70
N SER A 110 10.13 17.40 -20.70
CA SER A 110 11.50 17.85 -20.98
C SER A 110 12.46 17.43 -19.85
N VAL A 111 13.77 17.40 -20.12
CA VAL A 111 14.78 16.91 -19.15
C VAL A 111 14.75 17.70 -17.83
N SER A 112 14.61 19.03 -17.89
CA SER A 112 14.51 19.87 -16.69
C SER A 112 13.22 19.59 -15.89
N ALA A 113 12.09 19.43 -16.58
CA ALA A 113 10.82 19.06 -15.95
C ALA A 113 10.87 17.65 -15.34
N ARG A 114 11.63 16.72 -15.92
CA ARG A 114 11.85 15.38 -15.33
C ARG A 114 12.67 15.43 -14.03
N VAL A 115 13.71 16.26 -13.97
CA VAL A 115 14.50 16.42 -12.74
C VAL A 115 13.64 17.03 -11.62
N ALA A 116 12.94 18.13 -11.91
CA ALA A 116 12.04 18.77 -10.95
C ALA A 116 10.91 17.83 -10.51
N GLY A 117 10.27 17.15 -11.46
CA GLY A 117 9.23 16.16 -11.20
C GLY A 117 9.74 14.97 -10.38
N GLY A 118 11.00 14.56 -10.59
CA GLY A 118 11.62 13.49 -9.81
C GLY A 118 11.89 13.83 -8.37
N VAL A 119 12.38 15.04 -8.10
CA VAL A 119 12.52 15.53 -6.71
C VAL A 119 11.15 15.56 -6.03
N LEU A 120 10.14 16.13 -6.69
CA LEU A 120 8.80 16.23 -6.13
C LEU A 120 8.14 14.84 -5.96
N TRP A 121 8.45 13.88 -6.85
CA TRP A 121 8.02 12.49 -6.73
C TRP A 121 8.63 11.78 -5.52
N ILE A 122 9.94 11.97 -5.25
CA ILE A 122 10.58 11.43 -4.05
C ILE A 122 9.93 11.99 -2.78
N VAL A 123 9.66 13.30 -2.74
CA VAL A 123 8.96 13.93 -1.62
C VAL A 123 7.56 13.34 -1.46
N GLY A 124 6.82 13.16 -2.57
CA GLY A 124 5.52 12.49 -2.58
C GLY A 124 5.57 11.08 -1.98
N ILE A 125 6.55 10.27 -2.37
CA ILE A 125 6.76 8.93 -1.81
C ILE A 125 6.98 9.01 -0.30
N VAL A 126 7.85 9.91 0.17
CA VAL A 126 8.11 10.05 1.61
C VAL A 126 6.84 10.42 2.37
N VAL A 127 6.04 11.35 1.84
CA VAL A 127 4.76 11.76 2.45
C VAL A 127 3.77 10.59 2.52
N VAL A 128 3.62 9.83 1.44
CA VAL A 128 2.72 8.67 1.38
C VAL A 128 3.21 7.57 2.33
N MET A 129 4.51 7.26 2.33
CA MET A 129 5.15 6.29 3.23
C MET A 129 4.89 6.64 4.70
N VAL A 130 5.12 7.89 5.10
CA VAL A 130 4.86 8.33 6.48
C VAL A 130 3.38 8.16 6.83
N GLY A 131 2.47 8.47 5.90
CA GLY A 131 1.04 8.25 6.07
C GLY A 131 0.68 6.78 6.30
N GLN A 132 1.25 5.87 5.51
CA GLN A 132 1.00 4.44 5.61
C GLN A 132 1.58 3.82 6.88
N VAL A 133 2.82 4.15 7.23
CA VAL A 133 3.44 3.68 8.48
C VAL A 133 2.63 4.15 9.67
N THR A 134 2.18 5.42 9.67
CA THR A 134 1.32 5.94 10.77
C THR A 134 0.03 5.14 10.89
N PHE A 135 -0.60 4.77 9.78
CA PHE A 135 -1.82 3.95 9.79
C PHE A 135 -1.57 2.56 10.37
N PHE A 136 -0.51 1.88 9.93
CA PHE A 136 -0.22 0.54 10.42
C PHE A 136 0.10 0.54 11.91
N VAL A 137 0.92 1.49 12.39
CA VAL A 137 1.21 1.66 13.82
C VAL A 137 -0.08 1.87 14.62
N GLU A 138 -0.98 2.75 14.17
CA GLU A 138 -2.23 2.99 14.87
C GLU A 138 -3.16 1.77 14.84
N SER A 139 -3.20 1.04 13.72
CA SER A 139 -3.99 -0.19 13.60
C SER A 139 -3.49 -1.29 14.53
N GLN A 140 -2.17 -1.42 14.71
CA GLN A 140 -1.57 -2.34 15.66
C GLN A 140 -1.89 -1.93 17.10
N ARG A 141 -1.82 -0.63 17.39
CA ARG A 141 -2.17 -0.06 18.70
C ARG A 141 -3.63 -0.33 19.06
N ASP A 142 -4.55 -0.13 18.11
CA ASP A 142 -5.97 -0.41 18.30
C ASP A 142 -6.24 -1.91 18.52
N ALA A 143 -5.57 -2.78 17.76
CA ALA A 143 -5.65 -4.21 17.99
C ALA A 143 -5.13 -4.60 19.39
N GLY A 144 -4.03 -4.00 19.84
CA GLY A 144 -3.49 -4.17 21.20
C GLY A 144 -4.45 -3.68 22.28
N ASN A 145 -5.10 -2.54 22.07
CA ASN A 145 -6.11 -2.00 22.98
C ASN A 145 -7.33 -2.91 23.05
N GLN A 146 -7.79 -3.48 21.93
CA GLN A 146 -8.91 -4.44 21.91
C GLN A 146 -8.56 -5.73 22.68
N ARG A 147 -7.35 -6.25 22.52
CA ARG A 147 -6.86 -7.39 23.31
C ARG A 147 -6.84 -7.06 24.81
N ALA A 148 -6.38 -5.87 25.18
CA ALA A 148 -6.37 -5.44 26.58
C ALA A 148 -7.78 -5.21 27.17
N ALA A 149 -8.72 -4.71 26.35
CA ALA A 149 -10.10 -4.48 26.74
C ALA A 149 -10.88 -5.79 26.96
N SER A 150 -10.40 -6.93 26.43
CA SER A 150 -11.00 -8.23 26.67
C SER A 150 -10.77 -8.77 28.10
N VAL A 151 -9.87 -8.16 28.87
CA VAL A 151 -9.66 -8.50 30.29
C VAL A 151 -10.78 -7.88 31.12
N PRO A 152 -11.59 -8.68 31.84
CA PRO A 152 -12.66 -8.18 32.69
C PRO A 152 -12.13 -7.10 33.63
N VAL A 153 -12.80 -5.95 33.70
CA VAL A 153 -12.52 -4.94 34.72
C VAL A 153 -13.14 -5.45 36.00
N VAL A 154 -12.31 -5.92 36.94
CA VAL A 154 -12.73 -6.04 38.33
C VAL A 154 -12.89 -4.61 38.81
N GLU A 155 -14.12 -4.11 38.73
CA GLU A 155 -14.48 -2.84 39.36
C GLU A 155 -14.19 -3.00 40.86
N ALA A 156 -13.21 -2.22 41.34
CA ALA A 156 -13.06 -2.03 42.77
C ALA A 156 -14.44 -1.62 43.32
N PRO A 157 -14.95 -2.29 44.37
CA PRO A 157 -16.28 -1.99 44.88
C PRO A 157 -16.34 -0.49 45.16
N ASN A 158 -17.17 0.21 44.37
CA ASN A 158 -17.43 1.63 44.56
C ASN A 158 -17.81 1.79 46.03
N SER A 159 -16.98 2.54 46.75
CA SER A 159 -17.14 2.93 48.14
C SER A 159 -18.34 3.87 48.26
N VAL A 160 -19.53 3.34 48.01
CA VAL A 160 -20.80 3.99 48.29
C VAL A 160 -21.08 3.63 49.75
N ASP A 161 -20.91 4.63 50.61
CA ASP A 161 -21.21 4.63 52.05
C ASP A 161 -20.30 3.77 52.94
N VAL A 162 -18.99 4.03 52.91
CA VAL A 162 -18.11 3.69 54.03
C VAL A 162 -18.17 4.87 55.03
N PRO A 163 -18.72 4.71 56.24
CA PRO A 163 -18.68 5.75 57.27
C PRO A 163 -17.23 6.21 57.46
N GLN A 164 -16.97 7.50 57.63
CA GLN A 164 -15.63 7.99 57.96
C GLN A 164 -15.09 7.23 59.18
N HIS A 165 -14.23 6.25 58.94
CA HIS A 165 -13.67 5.41 59.98
C HIS A 165 -12.49 6.13 60.61
N ARG A 166 -12.44 6.06 61.94
CA ARG A 166 -11.39 6.66 62.75
C ARG A 166 -10.05 6.00 62.40
N GLY A 167 -9.03 6.78 62.12
CA GLY A 167 -7.74 6.25 61.65
C GLY A 167 -7.02 5.42 62.71
N LEU A 168 -6.25 4.41 62.30
CA LEU A 168 -5.43 3.57 63.21
C LEU A 168 -4.53 4.41 64.14
N ALA A 169 -4.03 5.55 63.68
CA ALA A 169 -3.23 6.48 64.47
C ALA A 169 -4.04 7.18 65.58
N GLU A 170 -5.31 7.48 65.33
CA GLU A 170 -6.22 8.09 66.30
C GLU A 170 -6.66 7.08 67.37
N ILE A 171 -6.97 5.83 66.95
CA ILE A 171 -7.28 4.72 67.85
C ILE A 171 -6.07 4.38 68.75
N ALA A 172 -4.86 4.42 68.19
CA ALA A 172 -3.63 4.21 68.95
C ALA A 172 -3.40 5.31 70.01
N GLY A 173 -3.70 6.57 69.69
CA GLY A 173 -3.63 7.68 70.64
C GLY A 173 -4.57 7.48 71.84
N ASP A 174 -5.81 7.09 71.57
CA ASP A 174 -6.82 6.82 72.62
C ASP A 174 -6.43 5.62 73.49
N ARG A 175 -5.86 4.57 72.89
CA ARG A 175 -5.37 3.40 73.62
C ARG A 175 -4.27 3.76 74.62
N VAL A 176 -3.32 4.60 74.20
CA VAL A 176 -2.24 5.08 75.10
C VAL A 176 -2.83 5.89 76.25
N GLN A 177 -3.82 6.74 75.99
CA GLN A 177 -4.49 7.54 77.01
C GLN A 177 -5.23 6.67 78.04
N VAL A 178 -6.02 5.68 77.59
CA VAL A 178 -6.76 4.76 78.47
C VAL A 178 -5.82 3.90 79.33
N VAL A 179 -4.70 3.43 78.76
CA VAL A 179 -3.68 2.67 79.51
C VAL A 179 -2.98 3.55 80.55
N ALA A 180 -2.66 4.81 80.21
CA ALA A 180 -2.07 5.75 81.16
C ALA A 180 -3.02 6.08 82.33
N ASP A 181 -4.31 6.24 82.06
CA ASP A 181 -5.33 6.48 83.09
C ASP A 181 -5.57 5.23 83.95
N LEU A 182 -5.50 4.02 83.37
CA LEU A 182 -5.54 2.76 84.12
C LEU A 182 -4.34 2.63 85.06
N ALA A 183 -3.12 2.88 84.57
CA ALA A 183 -1.90 2.86 85.38
C ALA A 183 -1.94 3.89 86.52
N ARG A 184 -2.51 5.08 86.27
CA ARG A 184 -2.70 6.13 87.28
C ARG A 184 -3.67 5.70 88.39
N ILE A 185 -4.72 4.93 88.06
CA ILE A 185 -5.66 4.40 89.05
C ILE A 185 -5.05 3.24 89.83
N GLU A 186 -4.26 2.37 89.20
CA GLU A 186 -3.56 1.26 89.86
C GLU A 186 -2.48 1.74 90.84
N ALA A 187 -1.81 2.86 90.55
CA ALA A 187 -0.81 3.44 91.45
C ALA A 187 -1.42 4.00 92.77
N ARG A 188 -2.74 4.25 92.82
CA ARG A 188 -3.41 4.70 94.06
C ARG A 188 -3.61 3.52 95.00
N ARG A 189 -2.78 3.42 96.04
CA ARG A 189 -2.96 2.46 97.13
C ARG A 189 -4.18 2.84 97.98
N CYS A 190 -5.24 2.04 97.91
CA CYS A 190 -6.36 2.09 98.86
C CYS A 190 -6.09 1.17 100.04
N MET A 191 -6.19 1.68 101.28
CA MET A 191 -6.25 0.88 102.50
C MET A 191 -7.71 0.56 102.83
N GLY A 192 -8.36 -0.33 102.05
CA GLY A 192 -9.75 -0.77 102.27
C GLY A 192 -10.50 -1.22 101.02
N LEU A 193 -11.78 -1.62 101.18
CA LEU A 193 -12.71 -1.98 100.09
C LEU A 193 -13.12 -0.74 99.28
N CYS A 194 -12.27 -0.32 98.34
CA CYS A 194 -12.56 0.81 97.44
C CYS A 194 -13.41 0.36 96.24
N LEU A 195 -14.73 0.32 96.44
CA LEU A 195 -15.70 -0.02 95.40
C LEU A 195 -15.59 0.92 94.17
N SER A 196 -15.30 2.20 94.39
CA SER A 196 -15.17 3.22 93.32
C SER A 196 -13.96 3.00 92.41
N VAL A 197 -12.84 2.51 92.96
CA VAL A 197 -11.63 2.17 92.19
C VAL A 197 -11.88 0.92 91.34
N ALA A 198 -12.57 -0.08 91.90
CA ALA A 198 -12.96 -1.29 91.18
C ALA A 198 -13.89 -0.99 90.00
N VAL A 199 -14.90 -0.12 90.19
CA VAL A 199 -15.81 0.31 89.11
C VAL A 199 -15.07 1.09 88.03
N SER A 200 -14.16 2.01 88.41
CA SER A 200 -13.37 2.80 87.44
C SER A 200 -12.41 1.92 86.63
N LYS A 201 -11.78 0.94 87.28
CA LYS A 201 -10.94 -0.07 86.63
C LYS A 201 -11.75 -0.94 85.66
N ALA A 202 -12.94 -1.39 86.05
CA ALA A 202 -13.82 -2.14 85.17
C ALA A 202 -14.25 -1.33 83.94
N LYS A 203 -14.53 -0.03 84.11
CA LYS A 203 -14.87 0.89 83.00
C LYS A 203 -13.71 1.07 82.02
N LEU A 204 -12.50 1.34 82.52
CA LEU A 204 -11.30 1.51 81.66
C LEU A 204 -10.92 0.21 80.95
N ASN A 205 -11.06 -0.94 81.62
CA ASN A 205 -10.85 -2.24 80.98
C ASN A 205 -11.89 -2.51 79.87
N ALA A 206 -13.15 -2.12 80.07
CA ALA A 206 -14.17 -2.20 79.03
C ALA A 206 -13.87 -1.28 77.85
N GLN A 207 -13.35 -0.06 78.10
CA GLN A 207 -12.91 0.86 77.05
C GLN A 207 -11.69 0.31 76.27
N LEU A 208 -10.74 -0.30 76.97
CA LEU A 208 -9.59 -0.92 76.34
C LEU A 208 -10.00 -2.10 75.44
N ALA A 209 -10.93 -2.94 75.92
CA ALA A 209 -11.48 -4.04 75.13
C ALA A 209 -12.24 -3.55 73.88
N ALA A 210 -12.95 -2.41 73.99
CA ALA A 210 -13.60 -1.78 72.84
C ALA A 210 -12.58 -1.27 71.80
N LEU A 211 -11.50 -0.59 72.24
CA LEU A 211 -10.44 -0.12 71.35
C LEU A 211 -9.65 -1.27 70.68
N ASP A 212 -9.43 -2.37 71.40
CA ASP A 212 -8.79 -3.56 70.82
C ASP A 212 -9.69 -4.21 69.75
N ALA A 213 -11.02 -4.20 69.94
CA ALA A 213 -11.98 -4.67 68.93
C ALA A 213 -12.01 -3.75 67.69
N GLU A 214 -12.00 -2.43 67.87
CA GLU A 214 -11.91 -1.45 66.78
C GLU A 214 -10.60 -1.60 65.98
N THR A 215 -9.48 -1.84 66.66
CA THR A 215 -8.19 -2.07 66.01
C THR A 215 -8.20 -3.35 65.16
N ALA A 216 -8.83 -4.42 65.66
CA ALA A 216 -8.96 -5.68 64.93
C ALA A 216 -9.84 -5.51 63.67
N GLU A 217 -10.93 -4.75 63.78
CA GLU A 217 -11.81 -4.42 62.66
C GLU A 217 -11.07 -3.59 61.59
N ALA A 218 -10.35 -2.56 62.01
CA ALA A 218 -9.55 -1.71 61.12
C ALA A 218 -8.48 -2.52 60.36
N LYS A 219 -7.78 -3.44 61.04
CA LYS A 219 -6.79 -4.33 60.40
C LYS A 219 -7.40 -5.29 59.39
N ARG A 220 -8.61 -5.81 59.63
CA ARG A 220 -9.28 -6.67 58.64
C ARG A 220 -9.61 -5.89 57.37
N ARG A 221 -10.05 -4.64 57.50
CA ARG A 221 -10.40 -3.77 56.37
C ARG A 221 -9.17 -3.39 55.56
N GLU A 222 -8.08 -2.98 56.20
CA GLU A 222 -6.80 -2.72 55.52
C GLU A 222 -6.33 -3.95 54.73
N ALA A 223 -6.44 -5.15 55.32
CA ALA A 223 -6.11 -6.39 54.62
C ALA A 223 -7.07 -6.73 53.47
N GLU A 224 -8.34 -6.31 53.51
CA GLU A 224 -9.29 -6.46 52.40
C GLU A 224 -8.99 -5.46 51.28
N GLU A 225 -8.68 -4.22 51.62
CA GLU A 225 -8.22 -3.18 50.69
C GLU A 225 -6.92 -3.58 50.00
N ASP A 226 -5.93 -4.06 50.74
CA ASP A 226 -4.65 -4.56 50.19
C ASP A 226 -4.87 -5.71 49.20
N ARG A 227 -5.81 -6.62 49.49
CA ARG A 227 -6.16 -7.71 48.57
C ARG A 227 -6.84 -7.19 47.31
N ALA A 228 -7.71 -6.18 47.43
CA ALA A 228 -8.36 -5.54 46.29
C ALA A 228 -7.34 -4.80 45.41
N VAL A 229 -6.41 -4.04 46.01
CA VAL A 229 -5.32 -3.37 45.30
C VAL A 229 -4.44 -4.39 44.58
N ALA A 230 -4.04 -5.48 45.25
CA ALA A 230 -3.24 -6.54 44.64
C ALA A 230 -3.97 -7.31 43.52
N GLN A 231 -5.30 -7.31 43.50
CA GLN A 231 -6.08 -7.85 42.38
C GLN A 231 -6.08 -6.89 41.20
N VAL A 232 -6.34 -5.60 41.45
CA VAL A 232 -6.30 -4.55 40.43
C VAL A 232 -4.93 -4.48 39.77
N GLU A 233 -3.84 -4.52 40.54
CA GLU A 233 -2.47 -4.50 40.02
C GLU A 233 -2.18 -5.73 39.12
N ARG A 234 -2.67 -6.91 39.50
CA ARG A 234 -2.51 -8.13 38.68
C ARG A 234 -3.29 -8.03 37.38
N ASP A 235 -4.51 -7.51 37.42
CA ASP A 235 -5.32 -7.31 36.22
C ASP A 235 -4.70 -6.27 35.30
N ASP A 236 -4.14 -5.19 35.85
CA ASP A 236 -3.43 -4.17 35.09
C ASP A 236 -2.13 -4.68 34.47
N ALA A 237 -1.38 -5.51 35.19
CA ALA A 237 -0.21 -6.21 34.65
C ALA A 237 -0.58 -7.17 33.51
N LEU A 238 -1.68 -7.92 33.67
CA LEU A 238 -2.20 -8.79 32.61
C LEU A 238 -2.62 -7.98 31.37
N ARG A 239 -3.36 -6.86 31.56
CA ARG A 239 -3.71 -5.95 30.47
C ARG A 239 -2.48 -5.38 29.78
N ALA A 240 -1.45 -4.98 30.53
CA ALA A 240 -0.19 -4.50 29.96
C ALA A 240 0.49 -5.58 29.11
N SER A 241 0.51 -6.83 29.57
CA SER A 241 1.09 -7.95 28.81
C SER A 241 0.33 -8.28 27.53
N LEU A 242 -1.00 -8.13 27.50
CA LEU A 242 -1.83 -8.41 26.32
C LEU A 242 -1.82 -7.28 25.28
N ARG A 243 -1.39 -6.06 25.67
CA ARG A 243 -1.15 -4.96 24.72
C ARG A 243 0.08 -5.23 23.86
N ALA A 244 1.13 -5.80 24.45
CA ALA A 244 2.35 -6.16 23.74
C ALA A 244 2.08 -7.26 22.70
N ASP A 245 2.76 -7.19 21.55
CA ASP A 245 2.68 -8.27 20.58
C ASP A 245 3.64 -9.40 21.02
N LEU A 246 3.07 -10.52 21.47
CA LEU A 246 3.83 -11.70 21.92
C LEU A 246 4.81 -12.21 20.86
N VAL A 247 4.54 -11.93 19.58
CA VAL A 247 5.43 -12.29 18.47
C VAL A 247 6.56 -11.27 18.33
N ALA A 248 6.27 -9.97 18.46
CA ALA A 248 7.30 -8.93 18.41
C ALA A 248 8.25 -9.00 19.60
N SER A 249 7.75 -9.28 20.80
CA SER A 249 8.57 -9.47 22.02
C SER A 249 9.45 -10.72 21.97
N GLN A 250 8.98 -11.83 21.42
CA GLN A 250 9.81 -13.03 21.22
C GLN A 250 10.95 -12.78 20.22
N ILE A 251 10.66 -12.12 19.10
CA ILE A 251 11.67 -11.82 18.08
C ILE A 251 12.64 -10.74 18.58
N ALA A 252 12.17 -9.74 19.33
CA ALA A 252 13.00 -8.72 19.97
C ALA A 252 14.00 -9.33 20.95
N SER A 253 13.57 -10.29 21.77
CA SER A 253 14.44 -11.00 22.73
C SER A 253 15.55 -11.82 22.05
N LEU A 254 15.29 -12.33 20.85
CA LEU A 254 16.23 -13.12 20.05
C LEU A 254 17.20 -12.25 19.24
N THR A 255 16.80 -11.04 18.87
CA THR A 255 17.54 -10.19 17.93
C THR A 255 18.28 -9.03 18.63
N GLY A 256 18.01 -8.80 19.92
CA GLY A 256 18.64 -7.72 20.70
C GLY A 256 18.16 -6.31 20.31
N THR A 257 17.12 -6.21 19.50
CA THR A 257 16.47 -4.97 19.06
C THR A 257 15.24 -4.68 19.91
N THR A 258 14.84 -3.41 20.00
CA THR A 258 13.62 -3.02 20.73
C THR A 258 12.37 -3.41 19.95
N GLU A 259 11.33 -3.88 20.65
CA GLU A 259 10.03 -4.30 20.08
C GLU A 259 9.45 -3.25 19.11
N SER A 260 9.55 -1.98 19.48
CA SER A 260 9.12 -0.83 18.68
C SER A 260 9.83 -0.65 17.34
N GLN A 261 11.07 -1.14 17.19
CA GLN A 261 11.79 -1.06 15.92
C GLN A 261 11.36 -2.16 14.96
N LEU A 262 11.03 -3.34 15.47
CA LEU A 262 10.59 -4.46 14.63
C LEU A 262 9.21 -4.18 14.03
N GLU A 263 8.27 -3.68 14.85
CA GLU A 263 6.94 -3.26 14.40
C GLU A 263 7.05 -2.16 13.33
N LEU A 264 7.90 -1.15 13.57
CA LEU A 264 8.14 -0.08 12.61
C LEU A 264 8.80 -0.59 11.32
N MET A 265 9.73 -1.55 11.40
CA MET A 265 10.34 -2.18 10.22
C MET A 265 9.31 -2.98 9.41
N GLN A 266 8.40 -3.69 10.07
CA GLN A 266 7.32 -4.45 9.43
C GLN A 266 6.34 -3.51 8.72
N ASP A 267 5.95 -2.41 9.36
CA ASP A 267 5.05 -1.41 8.79
C ASP A 267 5.67 -0.71 7.59
N VAL A 268 6.96 -0.38 7.67
CA VAL A 268 7.74 0.15 6.54
C VAL A 268 7.81 -0.89 5.43
N ALA A 269 8.03 -2.18 5.73
CA ALA A 269 8.09 -3.22 4.71
C ALA A 269 6.76 -3.38 3.96
N PHE A 270 5.62 -3.38 4.66
CA PHE A 270 4.30 -3.42 4.02
C PHE A 270 4.02 -2.18 3.17
N ALA A 271 4.34 -0.99 3.68
CA ALA A 271 4.21 0.24 2.91
C ALA A 271 5.05 0.18 1.63
N VAL A 272 6.32 -0.23 1.72
CA VAL A 272 7.23 -0.36 0.57
C VAL A 272 6.72 -1.35 -0.46
N VAL A 273 6.21 -2.52 -0.03
CA VAL A 273 5.65 -3.52 -0.95
C VAL A 273 4.41 -2.97 -1.65
N LEU A 274 3.53 -2.28 -0.93
CA LEU A 274 2.29 -1.72 -1.49
C LEU A 274 2.59 -0.63 -2.53
N GLU A 275 3.42 0.36 -2.17
CA GLU A 275 3.80 1.45 -3.09
C GLU A 275 4.67 0.93 -4.24
N GLY A 276 5.55 -0.02 -3.97
CA GLY A 276 6.36 -0.70 -4.99
C GLY A 276 5.48 -1.42 -6.01
N ALA A 277 4.45 -2.15 -5.56
CA ALA A 277 3.50 -2.83 -6.45
C ALA A 277 2.68 -1.84 -7.30
N ALA A 278 2.24 -0.72 -6.71
CA ALA A 278 1.51 0.33 -7.43
C ALA A 278 2.39 0.98 -8.51
N VAL A 279 3.59 1.45 -8.13
CA VAL A 279 4.54 2.10 -9.06
C VAL A 279 4.96 1.13 -10.17
N MET A 280 5.30 -0.12 -9.83
CA MET A 280 5.65 -1.13 -10.82
C MET A 280 4.48 -1.46 -11.74
N GLY A 281 3.26 -1.57 -11.20
CA GLY A 281 2.04 -1.78 -11.99
C GLY A 281 1.86 -0.67 -13.02
N TRP A 282 1.90 0.59 -12.61
CA TRP A 282 1.78 1.73 -13.53
C TRP A 282 2.93 1.84 -14.53
N LEU A 283 4.17 1.48 -14.15
CA LEU A 283 5.30 1.38 -15.07
C LEU A 283 5.09 0.29 -16.14
N LEU A 284 4.56 -0.87 -15.75
CA LEU A 284 4.20 -1.94 -16.68
C LEU A 284 3.09 -1.49 -17.64
N VAL A 285 2.05 -0.84 -17.12
CA VAL A 285 0.97 -0.25 -17.93
C VAL A 285 1.54 0.74 -18.95
N ALA A 286 2.42 1.65 -18.51
CA ALA A 286 3.06 2.64 -19.39
C ALA A 286 3.93 2.00 -20.50
N ARG A 287 4.50 0.82 -20.26
CA ARG A 287 5.30 0.07 -21.24
C ARG A 287 4.45 -0.71 -22.24
N VAL A 288 3.28 -1.18 -21.84
CA VAL A 288 2.39 -2.02 -22.68
C VAL A 288 1.39 -1.17 -23.46
N TRP A 289 0.93 -0.04 -22.90
CA TRP A 289 -0.07 0.85 -23.49
C TRP A 289 0.28 1.36 -24.91
N PRO A 290 1.53 1.76 -25.23
CA PRO A 290 1.89 2.18 -26.57
C PRO A 290 1.80 1.05 -27.60
N ARG A 291 1.87 -0.22 -27.19
CA ARG A 291 1.79 -1.38 -28.10
C ARG A 291 0.35 -1.74 -28.46
N VAL A 292 -0.61 -1.39 -27.61
CA VAL A 292 -2.05 -1.57 -27.86
C VAL A 292 -2.60 -0.49 -28.80
N ARG A 293 -2.03 0.73 -28.78
CA ARG A 293 -2.44 1.84 -29.67
C ARG A 293 -1.84 1.80 -31.09
N VAL A 294 -1.10 0.74 -31.47
CA VAL A 294 -0.64 0.53 -32.85
C VAL A 294 -1.60 -0.34 -33.67
N ALA A 295 -2.85 -0.49 -33.22
CA ALA A 295 -3.97 -0.75 -34.11
C ALA A 295 -4.88 0.49 -34.25
N PRO A 296 -4.42 1.60 -34.88
CA PRO A 296 -5.35 2.56 -35.45
C PRO A 296 -5.76 2.05 -36.82
N GLU A 297 -6.92 1.42 -36.89
CA GLU A 297 -7.80 1.60 -38.04
C GLU A 297 -7.99 3.11 -38.20
N VAL A 298 -7.63 3.63 -39.37
CA VAL A 298 -7.45 5.05 -39.67
C VAL A 298 -8.78 5.79 -39.53
N ALA A 299 -8.99 6.42 -38.37
CA ALA A 299 -10.07 7.38 -38.15
C ALA A 299 -9.51 8.82 -38.33
N THR A 300 -9.86 9.38 -39.48
CA THR A 300 -10.27 10.79 -39.69
C THR A 300 -9.33 11.88 -39.18
N GLY A 301 -8.46 12.36 -40.08
CA GLY A 301 -7.79 13.65 -39.93
C GLY A 301 -8.78 14.80 -40.12
N LEU A 302 -8.94 15.63 -39.08
CA LEU A 302 -9.49 16.98 -39.18
C LEU A 302 -8.63 17.93 -38.32
N ALA A 303 -7.78 18.70 -38.99
CA ALA A 303 -7.37 20.06 -38.63
C ALA A 303 -6.47 20.58 -39.77
N MET A 304 -7.01 21.39 -40.69
CA MET A 304 -7.08 22.86 -40.60
C MET A 304 -5.82 23.49 -41.20
N VAL A 305 -5.91 23.84 -42.49
CA VAL A 305 -5.05 24.84 -43.12
C VAL A 305 -5.98 25.90 -43.70
N SER A 306 -5.69 27.15 -43.34
CA SER A 306 -6.38 28.38 -43.71
C SER A 306 -6.63 28.55 -45.21
N ASP A 307 -7.78 29.16 -45.48
CA ASP A 307 -8.19 29.81 -46.73
C ASP A 307 -7.22 30.90 -47.20
N ASP A 308 -7.11 31.03 -48.53
CA ASP A 308 -7.45 32.27 -49.25
C ASP A 308 -7.80 31.95 -50.72
N PRO A 309 -8.53 32.80 -51.48
CA PRO A 309 -9.86 32.43 -51.96
C PRO A 309 -10.02 32.57 -53.48
N ALA A 310 -10.85 31.73 -54.11
CA ALA A 310 -11.64 32.15 -55.28
C ALA A 310 -12.64 31.08 -55.75
N SER A 311 -13.87 31.57 -55.95
CA SER A 311 -14.87 31.10 -56.92
C SER A 311 -15.88 30.02 -56.48
N LEU A 312 -17.05 30.55 -56.11
CA LEU A 312 -18.36 29.93 -56.01
C LEU A 312 -18.79 29.21 -57.31
N LYS A 313 -19.44 28.05 -57.18
CA LYS A 313 -20.75 27.78 -57.81
C LYS A 313 -21.46 26.55 -57.23
N THR A 314 -22.68 26.82 -56.82
CA THR A 314 -23.78 25.99 -56.32
C THR A 314 -24.20 24.84 -57.25
N ALA A 315 -24.50 23.65 -56.70
CA ALA A 315 -25.75 22.91 -56.94
C ALA A 315 -25.77 21.54 -56.22
N SER A 316 -26.93 21.25 -55.62
CA SER A 316 -27.32 20.02 -54.92
C SER A 316 -27.72 18.91 -55.92
N ALA A 317 -27.38 17.65 -55.64
CA ALA A 317 -28.20 16.49 -56.03
C ALA A 317 -27.76 15.20 -55.32
N VAL A 318 -28.77 14.52 -54.76
CA VAL A 318 -28.81 13.16 -54.21
C VAL A 318 -28.61 12.12 -55.33
N VAL A 319 -28.08 10.93 -55.00
CA VAL A 319 -28.48 9.57 -55.48
C VAL A 319 -27.28 8.62 -55.63
N VAL A 320 -27.32 7.56 -54.80
CA VAL A 320 -27.02 6.12 -55.04
C VAL A 320 -25.65 5.68 -55.53
N GLY A 321 -25.17 4.62 -54.88
CA GLY A 321 -23.86 4.01 -55.08
C GLY A 321 -23.57 3.47 -56.46
N GLY A 322 -22.28 3.50 -56.79
CA GLY A 322 -21.68 2.91 -57.97
C GLY A 322 -20.28 2.42 -57.62
N ILE A 323 -20.06 1.15 -57.91
CA ILE A 323 -18.87 0.35 -57.65
C ILE A 323 -17.68 0.82 -58.50
N SER A 324 -16.50 0.83 -57.87
CA SER A 324 -15.14 0.63 -58.41
C SER A 324 -14.68 1.44 -59.64
N LEU A 325 -13.67 2.29 -59.44
CA LEU A 325 -12.59 2.40 -60.42
C LEU A 325 -11.28 2.81 -59.73
N SER A 326 -10.33 1.88 -59.74
CA SER A 326 -8.97 1.99 -59.20
C SER A 326 -8.26 3.28 -59.63
N THR A 327 -8.24 4.27 -58.75
CA THR A 327 -7.23 5.32 -58.79
C THR A 327 -5.95 4.74 -58.19
N ARG A 328 -5.05 4.28 -59.06
CA ARG A 328 -3.68 3.82 -58.74
C ARG A 328 -3.07 4.77 -57.72
N SER A 329 -2.80 4.26 -56.53
CA SER A 329 -2.26 5.06 -55.43
C SER A 329 -0.92 5.68 -55.85
N GLU A 330 -0.61 6.88 -55.38
CA GLU A 330 0.68 7.53 -55.65
C GLU A 330 1.86 6.62 -55.31
N ASP A 331 1.70 5.79 -54.26
CA ASP A 331 2.67 4.77 -53.86
C ASP A 331 2.89 3.70 -54.95
N ASP A 332 1.84 3.27 -55.67
CA ASP A 332 1.97 2.29 -56.75
C ASP A 332 2.83 2.86 -57.88
N ARG A 333 2.61 4.13 -58.27
CA ARG A 333 3.40 4.79 -59.33
C ARG A 333 4.89 4.84 -58.96
N VAL A 334 5.21 5.11 -57.70
CA VAL A 334 6.59 5.11 -57.19
C VAL A 334 7.17 3.70 -57.20
N LEU A 335 6.39 2.68 -56.82
CA LEU A 335 6.80 1.27 -56.89
C LEU A 335 7.09 0.81 -58.33
N ASP A 336 6.27 1.23 -59.29
CA ASP A 336 6.46 0.90 -60.71
C ASP A 336 7.69 1.60 -61.29
N GLN A 337 7.97 2.84 -60.87
CA GLN A 337 9.19 3.56 -61.27
C GLN A 337 10.45 2.87 -60.70
N ILE A 338 10.41 2.45 -59.43
CA ILE A 338 11.50 1.66 -58.83
C ILE A 338 11.68 0.34 -59.59
N HIS A 339 10.58 -0.34 -59.94
CA HIS A 339 10.64 -1.60 -60.69
C HIS A 339 11.26 -1.42 -62.08
N ALA A 340 10.87 -0.38 -62.81
CA ALA A 340 11.43 -0.08 -64.12
C ALA A 340 12.95 0.17 -64.06
N GLU A 341 13.43 0.89 -63.04
CA GLU A 341 14.87 1.16 -62.85
C GLU A 341 15.68 -0.07 -62.40
N VAL A 342 15.06 -0.96 -61.62
CA VAL A 342 15.68 -2.24 -61.24
C VAL A 342 15.76 -3.18 -62.44
N VAL A 343 14.70 -3.28 -63.25
CA VAL A 343 14.68 -4.08 -64.50
C VAL A 343 15.67 -3.52 -65.53
N ALA A 344 15.78 -2.19 -65.60
CA ALA A 344 16.77 -1.52 -66.45
C ALA A 344 18.22 -1.64 -65.93
N GLY A 345 18.44 -2.30 -64.78
CA GLY A 345 19.76 -2.54 -64.19
C GLY A 345 20.43 -1.29 -63.58
N ARG A 346 19.72 -0.15 -63.52
CA ARG A 346 20.24 1.12 -63.02
C ARG A 346 20.13 1.25 -61.50
N LEU A 347 19.25 0.47 -60.87
CA LEU A 347 19.00 0.51 -59.44
C LEU A 347 19.13 -0.89 -58.81
N ARG A 348 19.91 -1.02 -57.74
CA ARG A 348 19.92 -2.24 -56.92
C ARG A 348 18.73 -2.23 -55.96
N PRO A 349 18.00 -3.34 -55.75
CA PRO A 349 16.84 -3.42 -54.86
C PRO A 349 17.26 -3.45 -53.37
N THR A 350 18.09 -2.50 -52.96
CA THR A 350 18.60 -2.33 -51.60
C THR A 350 18.10 -1.01 -51.03
N GLN A 351 17.89 -0.96 -49.71
CA GLN A 351 17.35 0.23 -49.03
C GLN A 351 18.23 1.48 -49.24
N ALA A 352 19.55 1.32 -49.30
CA ALA A 352 20.48 2.42 -49.51
C ALA A 352 20.34 3.04 -50.92
N ALA A 353 20.23 2.20 -51.95
CA ALA A 353 20.05 2.65 -53.33
C ALA A 353 18.67 3.29 -53.56
N ILE A 354 17.60 2.72 -52.99
CA ILE A 354 16.25 3.29 -53.06
C ILE A 354 16.18 4.65 -52.34
N ARG A 355 16.94 4.83 -51.25
CA ARG A 355 17.04 6.11 -50.54
C ARG A 355 17.65 7.19 -51.41
N GLU A 356 18.76 6.86 -52.07
CA GLU A 356 19.47 7.78 -52.97
C GLU A 356 18.59 8.14 -54.18
N PHE A 357 17.91 7.15 -54.76
CA PHE A 357 17.01 7.34 -55.90
C PHE A 357 15.80 8.24 -55.59
N LEU A 358 15.21 8.11 -54.41
CA LEU A 358 14.02 8.87 -54.02
C LEU A 358 14.33 10.22 -53.35
N GLY A 359 15.58 10.44 -52.89
CA GLY A 359 15.95 11.62 -52.10
C GLY A 359 15.19 11.77 -50.77
N ARG A 360 14.54 10.70 -50.28
CA ARG A 360 13.69 10.72 -49.07
C ARG A 360 14.39 10.09 -47.86
N GLY A 361 13.91 10.43 -46.66
CA GLY A 361 14.44 9.93 -45.38
C GLY A 361 14.43 8.39 -45.25
N GLN A 362 15.27 7.87 -44.34
CA GLN A 362 15.55 6.43 -44.17
C GLN A 362 14.31 5.57 -43.88
N ALA A 363 13.31 6.12 -43.18
CA ALA A 363 12.05 5.43 -42.88
C ALA A 363 11.21 5.19 -44.14
N THR A 364 11.11 6.19 -45.01
CA THR A 364 10.35 6.11 -46.27
C THR A 364 11.01 5.15 -47.26
N ALA A 365 12.34 5.20 -47.40
CA ALA A 365 13.09 4.26 -48.23
C ALA A 365 12.96 2.80 -47.74
N GLY A 366 12.96 2.59 -46.41
CA GLY A 366 12.74 1.27 -45.81
C GLY A 366 11.34 0.71 -46.07
N ARG A 367 10.32 1.58 -46.09
CA ARG A 367 8.94 1.20 -46.44
C ARG A 367 8.85 0.73 -47.90
N PHE A 368 9.37 1.50 -48.85
CA PHE A 368 9.34 1.12 -50.27
C PHE A 368 10.18 -0.11 -50.58
N ALA A 369 11.34 -0.30 -49.93
CA ALA A 369 12.15 -1.51 -50.10
C ALA A 369 11.40 -2.79 -49.67
N ARG A 370 10.61 -2.72 -48.58
CA ARG A 370 9.78 -3.84 -48.13
C ARG A 370 8.62 -4.11 -49.07
N LEU A 371 7.91 -3.06 -49.51
CA LEU A 371 6.80 -3.19 -50.47
C LEU A 371 7.28 -3.77 -51.80
N TYR A 372 8.43 -3.29 -52.30
CA TYR A 372 9.04 -3.78 -53.52
C TYR A 372 9.35 -5.27 -53.43
N ARG A 373 9.98 -5.71 -52.33
CA ARG A 373 10.28 -7.13 -52.10
C ARG A 373 9.01 -7.98 -52.00
N SER A 374 8.00 -7.50 -51.27
CA SER A 374 6.73 -8.22 -51.14
C SER A 374 6.00 -8.40 -52.46
N ARG A 375 6.12 -7.44 -53.39
CA ARG A 375 5.37 -7.45 -54.65
C ARG A 375 6.09 -8.17 -55.79
N PHE A 376 7.42 -8.06 -55.85
CA PHE A 376 8.20 -8.53 -57.00
C PHE A 376 9.20 -9.66 -56.67
N ASN A 377 9.41 -10.00 -55.40
CA ASN A 377 10.39 -11.03 -55.00
C ASN A 377 9.76 -12.33 -54.47
N ASN A 378 8.43 -12.46 -54.53
CA ASN A 378 7.68 -13.65 -54.10
C ASN A 378 7.33 -14.60 -55.28
N GLY A 379 7.97 -14.44 -56.44
CA GLY A 379 7.64 -15.20 -57.67
C GLY A 379 8.85 -15.85 -58.35
N SER A 380 9.96 -16.05 -57.64
CA SER A 380 11.15 -16.74 -58.16
C SER A 380 11.64 -17.79 -57.16
N GLU A 381 10.89 -18.88 -57.04
CA GLU A 381 11.41 -20.20 -56.67
C GLU A 381 11.13 -21.19 -57.81
#